data_AF-A0A0F8ZWB6-F1
#
_entry.id   AF-A0A0F8ZWB6-F1
#
_cell.length_a   1.000
_cell.length_b   1.000
_cell.length_c   1.000
_cell.angle_alpha   90.00
_cell.angle_beta   90.00
_cell.angle_gamma   90.00
#
_symmetry.space_group_name_H-M   'P 1'
#
loop_
_entity.id
_entity.type
_entity.pdbx_description
1 polymer ?
#
loop_
_entity_poly.entity_id
_entity_poly.type
_entity_poly.pdbx_seq_one_letter_code
_entity_poly.pdbx_strand_id
1 'polypeptide(L)'
;MAAENFNTFLETDPGSVIVVTSSRVTWTDILALQDNTHVSLDKGAAFFDGSFVHTLTISLTASEKAASRGHFWSMTNDLDDYQGLIDNSKDGLFLQISKTIIIILPVSGRTRELDESISFSISLIKLGIYNIIFCSE
;
A
#
# COMPACT_ATOMS: atom_id res chain seq x y z
N MET A 1 -11.53 -20.07 -5.57
CA MET A 1 -10.32 -19.84 -4.75
C MET A 1 -10.75 -19.74 -3.30
N ALA A 2 -9.93 -20.19 -2.36
CA ALA A 2 -10.16 -19.91 -0.94
C ALA A 2 -9.64 -18.49 -0.60
N ALA A 3 -10.09 -17.91 0.51
CA ALA A 3 -9.45 -16.71 1.07
C ALA A 3 -8.10 -17.08 1.69
N GLU A 4 -7.14 -16.17 1.67
CA GLU A 4 -5.83 -16.38 2.29
C GLU A 4 -5.92 -16.26 3.82
N ASN A 5 -5.19 -17.11 4.53
CA ASN A 5 -5.16 -17.13 6.00
C ASN A 5 -4.00 -16.27 6.50
N PHE A 6 -4.24 -15.02 6.88
CA PHE A 6 -3.18 -14.10 7.31
C PHE A 6 -2.39 -14.58 8.55
N ASN A 7 -2.91 -15.55 9.32
CA ASN A 7 -2.14 -16.18 10.41
C ASN A 7 -0.93 -17.01 9.93
N THR A 8 -0.74 -17.19 8.61
CA THR A 8 0.47 -17.83 8.04
C THR A 8 1.49 -16.80 7.51
N PHE A 9 1.26 -15.51 7.73
CA PHE A 9 2.09 -14.43 7.22
C PHE A 9 3.07 -14.00 8.34
N LEU A 10 4.24 -13.48 7.94
CA LEU A 10 5.23 -12.89 8.82
C LEU A 10 4.81 -11.46 9.18
N GLU A 11 4.62 -11.18 10.46
CA GLU A 11 4.34 -9.83 10.96
C GLU A 11 5.64 -9.15 11.38
N THR A 12 5.88 -7.95 10.84
CA THR A 12 6.94 -7.05 11.30
C THR A 12 6.24 -5.80 11.82
N ASP A 13 6.13 -5.68 13.15
CA ASP A 13 5.45 -4.56 13.80
C ASP A 13 6.20 -4.08 15.05
N PRO A 14 7.15 -3.14 14.90
CA PRO A 14 7.84 -2.51 16.03
C PRO A 14 6.92 -1.62 16.89
N GLY A 15 5.73 -1.25 16.41
CA GLY A 15 4.81 -0.32 17.07
C GLY A 15 3.68 -0.99 17.86
N SER A 16 3.41 -2.28 17.61
CA SER A 16 2.17 -2.96 18.08
C SER A 16 0.89 -2.28 17.58
N VAL A 17 0.91 -1.81 16.33
CA VAL A 17 -0.16 -1.10 15.61
C VAL A 17 -0.91 -1.99 14.60
N ILE A 18 -0.45 -3.22 14.38
CA ILE A 18 -1.07 -4.23 13.52
C ILE A 18 -1.89 -5.21 14.37
N VAL A 19 -3.04 -5.64 13.84
CA VAL A 19 -3.80 -6.79 14.35
C VAL A 19 -4.10 -7.75 13.20
N VAL A 20 -3.34 -8.85 13.13
CA VAL A 20 -3.56 -9.96 12.19
C VAL A 20 -4.61 -10.94 12.72
N THR A 21 -5.51 -11.35 11.83
CA THR A 21 -6.48 -12.44 12.04
C THR A 21 -6.62 -13.26 10.76
N SER A 22 -7.13 -14.48 10.85
CA SER A 22 -7.20 -15.44 9.73
C SER A 22 -8.02 -15.01 8.51
N SER A 23 -8.68 -13.84 8.56
CA SER A 23 -9.45 -13.27 7.44
C SER A 23 -9.28 -11.75 7.27
N ARG A 24 -8.43 -11.10 8.09
CA ARG A 24 -8.21 -9.65 8.05
C ARG A 24 -6.90 -9.27 8.74
N VAL A 25 -6.12 -8.41 8.10
CA VAL A 25 -5.15 -7.53 8.78
C VAL A 25 -5.83 -6.20 9.06
N THR A 26 -5.63 -5.64 10.25
CA THR A 26 -6.09 -4.30 10.64
C THR A 26 -4.89 -3.48 11.08
N TRP A 27 -4.89 -2.19 10.75
CA TRP A 27 -3.85 -1.23 11.13
C TRP A 27 -4.50 -0.04 11.81
N THR A 28 -3.90 0.47 12.88
CA THR A 28 -4.39 1.64 13.62
C THR A 28 -3.24 2.55 13.99
N ASP A 29 -3.40 3.86 13.74
CA ASP A 29 -2.45 4.90 14.19
C ASP A 29 -0.99 4.71 13.71
N ILE A 30 -0.79 4.09 12.53
CA ILE A 30 0.51 4.09 11.84
C ILE A 30 0.95 5.54 11.62
N LEU A 31 2.15 5.85 12.10
CA LEU A 31 2.78 7.14 11.88
C LEU A 31 3.51 7.17 10.53
N ALA A 32 3.49 8.33 9.87
CA ALA A 32 4.38 8.55 8.73
C ALA A 32 5.84 8.33 9.17
N LEU A 33 6.63 7.66 8.31
CA LEU A 33 7.98 7.15 8.59
C LEU A 33 8.06 5.89 9.50
N GLN A 34 6.96 5.18 9.79
CA GLN A 34 7.01 3.88 10.46
C GLN A 34 7.28 2.72 9.46
N ASP A 35 8.30 2.92 8.62
CA ASP A 35 8.81 2.07 7.52
C ASP A 35 8.86 0.54 7.77
N ASN A 36 9.16 0.12 9.00
CA ASN A 36 9.31 -1.28 9.36
C ASN A 36 7.97 -1.95 9.78
N THR A 37 6.83 -1.45 9.31
CA THR A 37 5.48 -1.89 9.75
C THR A 37 4.71 -2.59 8.62
N HIS A 38 4.78 -3.92 8.57
CA HIS A 38 4.19 -4.71 7.48
C HIS A 38 3.78 -6.14 7.89
N VAL A 39 3.01 -6.80 7.02
CA VAL A 39 2.65 -8.23 7.14
C VAL A 39 2.92 -8.90 5.79
N SER A 40 3.89 -9.82 5.73
CA SER A 40 4.45 -10.37 4.48
C SER A 40 4.30 -11.89 4.34
N LEU A 41 4.30 -12.40 3.10
CA LEU A 41 4.26 -13.83 2.82
C LEU A 41 4.99 -14.11 1.51
N ASP A 42 6.15 -14.75 1.62
CA ASP A 42 6.84 -15.37 0.48
C ASP A 42 5.91 -16.41 -0.17
N LYS A 43 5.62 -16.24 -1.46
CA LYS A 43 4.82 -17.19 -2.26
C LYS A 43 5.70 -18.25 -2.92
N GLY A 44 7.01 -18.15 -2.76
CA GLY A 44 8.03 -18.94 -3.44
C GLY A 44 8.45 -18.31 -4.78
N ALA A 45 9.69 -18.59 -5.18
CA ALA A 45 10.17 -18.27 -6.52
C ALA A 45 9.23 -18.83 -7.60
N ALA A 46 9.15 -18.14 -8.75
CA ALA A 46 8.32 -18.49 -9.91
C ALA A 46 6.78 -18.49 -9.69
N PHE A 47 6.24 -18.12 -8.53
CA PHE A 47 4.77 -18.06 -8.32
C PHE A 47 4.04 -17.13 -9.32
N PHE A 48 4.74 -16.12 -9.84
CA PHE A 48 4.21 -15.08 -10.72
C PHE A 48 4.63 -15.22 -12.20
N ASP A 49 5.30 -16.34 -12.57
CA ASP A 49 5.54 -16.70 -13.98
C ASP A 49 4.23 -16.95 -14.74
N GLY A 50 3.19 -17.41 -14.02
CA GLY A 50 1.86 -17.69 -14.54
C GLY A 50 0.87 -16.55 -14.31
N SER A 51 -0.34 -16.68 -14.88
CA SER A 51 -1.44 -15.77 -14.60
C SER A 51 -1.95 -15.95 -13.16
N PHE A 52 -1.72 -14.95 -12.31
CA PHE A 52 -2.23 -14.87 -10.93
C PHE A 52 -3.44 -13.92 -10.84
N VAL A 53 -4.26 -14.07 -9.79
CA VAL A 53 -5.39 -13.19 -9.49
C VAL A 53 -5.45 -12.95 -7.98
N HIS A 54 -5.32 -11.69 -7.57
CA HIS A 54 -5.56 -11.26 -6.18
C HIS A 54 -6.94 -10.61 -6.08
N THR A 55 -7.76 -11.13 -5.16
CA THR A 55 -9.05 -10.52 -4.77
C THR A 55 -8.88 -9.95 -3.38
N LEU A 56 -9.04 -8.63 -3.24
CA LEU A 56 -8.74 -7.88 -2.03
C LEU A 56 -9.87 -6.89 -1.70
N THR A 57 -10.06 -6.63 -0.41
CA THR A 57 -11.02 -5.66 0.12
C THR A 57 -10.28 -4.72 1.07
N ILE A 58 -10.08 -3.47 0.65
CA ILE A 58 -9.47 -2.42 1.48
C ILE A 58 -10.59 -1.52 2.00
N SER A 59 -10.55 -1.21 3.30
CA SER A 59 -11.50 -0.34 3.98
C SER A 59 -10.76 0.73 4.78
N LEU A 60 -10.52 1.89 4.16
CA LEU A 60 -9.93 3.05 4.85
C LEU A 60 -11.02 3.79 5.64
N THR A 61 -10.94 3.77 6.96
CA THR A 61 -11.91 4.42 7.87
C THR A 61 -11.50 5.84 8.27
N ALA A 62 -10.20 6.07 8.43
CA ALA A 62 -9.60 7.36 8.74
C ALA A 62 -8.18 7.44 8.15
N SER A 63 -7.69 8.67 7.96
CA SER A 63 -6.32 8.96 7.51
C SER A 63 -5.98 10.37 8.02
N GLU A 64 -4.82 10.51 8.69
CA GLU A 64 -4.30 11.79 9.17
C GLU A 64 -3.95 12.71 7.99
N LYS A 65 -4.03 14.04 8.18
CA LYS A 65 -3.89 15.02 7.09
C LYS A 65 -2.53 15.03 6.37
N ALA A 66 -1.52 14.36 6.93
CA ALA A 66 -0.18 14.22 6.34
C ALA A 66 0.03 12.93 5.51
N ALA A 67 -0.79 11.89 5.74
CA ALA A 67 -0.65 10.57 5.08
C ALA A 67 -1.16 10.62 3.63
N SER A 68 -0.35 11.22 2.75
CA SER A 68 -0.75 11.54 1.38
C SER A 68 -0.77 10.34 0.41
N ARG A 69 -0.14 9.21 0.79
CA ARG A 69 0.28 8.13 -0.12
C ARG A 69 0.23 6.71 0.49
N GLY A 70 -0.85 6.38 1.20
CA GLY A 70 -1.01 5.05 1.75
C GLY A 70 -0.97 3.94 0.68
N HIS A 71 0.03 3.07 0.75
CA HIS A 71 0.07 1.80 0.02
C HIS A 71 -0.49 0.71 0.95
N PHE A 72 -1.56 0.02 0.55
CA PHE A 72 -2.24 -1.00 1.40
C PHE A 72 -2.04 -2.44 0.91
N TRP A 73 -1.75 -2.59 -0.38
CA TRP A 73 -0.88 -3.67 -1.02
C TRP A 73 1.85 -3.15 -2.22
N SER A 74 3.08 -3.71 -1.92
CA SER A 74 4.08 -4.12 -2.90
C SER A 74 3.75 -5.54 -3.33
N MET A 75 3.66 -5.79 -4.64
CA MET A 75 4.24 -7.02 -5.18
C MET A 75 5.64 -6.65 -5.64
N THR A 76 6.67 -7.32 -5.14
CA THR A 76 8.07 -7.05 -5.45
C THR A 76 8.96 -8.25 -5.13
N ASN A 77 10.05 -8.37 -5.88
CA ASN A 77 11.07 -9.41 -5.70
C ASN A 77 11.96 -9.17 -4.47
N ASP A 78 12.05 -7.93 -4.02
CA ASP A 78 13.00 -7.48 -3.02
C ASP A 78 12.24 -6.99 -1.78
N LEU A 79 12.62 -7.49 -0.60
CA LEU A 79 12.02 -7.02 0.66
C LEU A 79 12.71 -5.71 1.08
N ASP A 80 12.20 -4.60 0.57
CA ASP A 80 12.70 -3.24 0.78
C ASP A 80 11.52 -2.24 0.80
N ASP A 81 11.73 -1.01 1.26
CA ASP A 81 10.67 0.01 1.28
C ASP A 81 10.41 0.60 -0.13
N TYR A 82 9.34 1.38 -0.30
CA TYR A 82 8.96 1.93 -1.61
C TYR A 82 10.05 2.82 -2.25
N GLN A 83 10.85 3.52 -1.43
CA GLN A 83 11.94 4.38 -1.88
C GLN A 83 13.21 3.56 -2.18
N GLY A 84 13.54 2.59 -1.32
CA GLY A 84 14.63 1.64 -1.54
C GLY A 84 14.45 0.82 -2.82
N LEU A 85 13.22 0.39 -3.12
CA LEU A 85 12.87 -0.26 -4.39
C LEU A 85 13.08 0.66 -5.61
N ILE A 86 12.77 1.96 -5.49
CA ILE A 86 13.04 2.94 -6.55
C ILE A 86 14.55 3.16 -6.74
N ASP A 87 15.28 3.43 -5.66
CA ASP A 87 16.71 3.77 -5.71
C ASP A 87 17.56 2.57 -6.16
N ASN A 88 17.22 1.36 -5.72
CA ASN A 88 17.83 0.11 -6.19
C ASN A 88 17.32 -0.35 -7.57
N SER A 89 16.43 0.43 -8.22
CA SER A 89 15.86 0.15 -9.56
C SER A 89 15.18 -1.21 -9.68
N LYS A 90 14.39 -1.59 -8.67
CA LYS A 90 13.67 -2.87 -8.58
C LYS A 90 12.30 -2.82 -9.26
N ASP A 91 11.81 -4.00 -9.62
CA ASP A 91 10.49 -4.17 -10.21
C ASP A 91 9.40 -4.33 -9.14
N GLY A 92 8.22 -3.76 -9.36
CA GLY A 92 7.07 -3.98 -8.48
C GLY A 92 5.73 -3.38 -8.95
N LEU A 93 4.64 -3.94 -8.39
CA LEU A 93 3.25 -3.50 -8.61
C LEU A 93 2.65 -3.03 -7.27
N PHE A 94 2.08 -1.82 -7.28
CA PHE A 94 1.57 -1.18 -6.06
C PHE A 94 0.13 -0.69 -6.23
N LEU A 95 -0.67 -0.81 -5.17
CA LEU A 95 -2.04 -0.31 -5.07
C LEU A 95 -2.10 0.81 -4.01
N GLN A 96 -2.03 2.04 -4.51
CA GLN A 96 -1.90 3.26 -3.71
C GLN A 96 -3.26 3.96 -3.58
N ILE A 97 -3.53 4.50 -2.40
CA ILE A 97 -4.56 5.53 -2.23
C ILE A 97 -3.83 6.86 -2.06
N SER A 98 -4.08 7.79 -2.97
CA SER A 98 -3.54 9.15 -2.91
C SER A 98 -4.64 10.14 -2.53
N LYS A 99 -4.35 11.04 -1.59
CA LYS A 99 -5.24 12.18 -1.31
C LYS A 99 -4.92 13.35 -2.24
N THR A 100 -5.84 13.65 -3.17
CA THR A 100 -5.66 14.72 -4.16
C THR A 100 -6.47 15.95 -3.75
N ILE A 101 -5.77 17.00 -3.30
CA ILE A 101 -6.37 18.31 -3.02
C ILE A 101 -6.46 19.09 -4.33
N ILE A 102 -7.69 19.38 -4.78
CA ILE A 102 -7.91 20.16 -6.01
C ILE A 102 -8.06 21.62 -5.63
N ILE A 103 -7.03 22.44 -5.91
CA ILE A 103 -7.07 23.88 -5.68
C ILE A 103 -7.73 24.57 -6.88
N ILE A 104 -9.04 24.81 -6.80
CA ILE A 104 -9.76 25.61 -7.79
C ILE A 104 -9.38 27.09 -7.60
N LEU A 105 -8.54 27.62 -8.50
CA LEU A 105 -8.17 29.03 -8.50
C LEU A 105 -9.30 29.86 -9.12
N PRO A 106 -9.90 30.83 -8.39
CA PRO A 106 -11.07 31.57 -8.87
C PRO A 106 -10.68 32.58 -9.95
N VAL A 107 -11.28 32.46 -11.14
CA VAL A 107 -11.24 33.50 -12.18
C VAL A 107 -12.19 34.63 -11.76
N SER A 108 -11.60 35.60 -11.04
CA SER A 108 -12.23 36.78 -10.42
C SER A 108 -13.15 36.55 -9.21
N GLY A 109 -12.96 37.38 -8.18
CA GLY A 109 -13.97 37.78 -7.19
C GLY A 109 -14.48 36.77 -6.15
N ARG A 110 -14.43 35.46 -6.39
CA ARG A 110 -14.98 34.45 -5.47
C ARG A 110 -13.95 33.86 -4.51
N THR A 111 -14.46 33.31 -3.41
CA THR A 111 -13.71 32.54 -2.41
C THR A 111 -13.04 31.32 -3.02
N ARG A 112 -11.90 30.91 -2.45
CA ARG A 112 -11.30 29.60 -2.76
C ARG A 112 -12.13 28.51 -2.09
N GLU A 113 -12.56 27.53 -2.87
CA GLU A 113 -13.07 26.27 -2.38
C GLU A 113 -11.93 25.24 -2.44
N LEU A 114 -11.78 24.46 -1.38
CA LEU A 114 -10.83 23.34 -1.29
C LEU A 114 -11.67 22.07 -1.32
N ASP A 115 -11.61 21.35 -2.43
CA ASP A 115 -12.31 20.07 -2.57
C ASP A 115 -11.32 18.91 -2.34
N GLU A 116 -11.67 17.99 -1.45
CA GLU A 116 -10.80 16.88 -1.05
C GLU A 116 -11.23 15.60 -1.75
N SER A 117 -10.43 15.13 -2.72
CA SER A 117 -10.72 13.91 -3.47
C SER A 117 -9.80 12.75 -3.06
N ILE A 118 -10.37 11.56 -2.89
CA ILE A 118 -9.63 10.31 -2.69
C ILE A 118 -9.45 9.66 -4.05
N SER A 119 -8.20 9.45 -4.47
CA SER A 119 -7.83 8.84 -5.74
C SER A 119 -7.22 7.46 -5.50
N PHE A 120 -7.71 6.44 -6.20
CA PHE A 120 -7.12 5.10 -6.21
C PHE A 120 -6.24 4.97 -7.46
N SER A 121 -4.99 4.56 -7.29
CA SER A 121 -4.03 4.41 -8.38
C SER A 121 -3.28 3.08 -8.28
N ILE A 122 -3.21 2.36 -9.41
CA ILE A 122 -2.33 1.21 -9.57
C ILE A 122 -1.05 1.72 -10.22
N SER A 123 0.07 1.57 -9.52
CA SER A 123 1.39 2.04 -9.94
C SER A 123 2.27 0.84 -10.31
N LEU A 124 2.90 0.88 -11.49
CA LEU A 124 3.74 -0.18 -12.01
C LEU A 124 5.17 0.34 -12.19
N ILE A 125 6.10 -0.15 -11.37
CA ILE A 125 7.52 0.12 -11.47
C ILE A 125 8.13 -1.03 -12.28
N LYS A 126 8.14 -0.88 -13.61
CA LYS A 126 8.66 -1.84 -14.62
C LYS A 126 8.14 -3.29 -14.43
N LEU A 127 8.75 -4.26 -15.15
CA LEU A 127 8.18 -5.58 -15.39
C LEU A 127 9.23 -6.69 -15.35
N GLY A 128 9.37 -7.26 -14.16
CA GLY A 128 10.08 -8.49 -13.84
C GLY A 128 9.57 -8.99 -12.48
N ILE A 129 8.38 -9.59 -12.45
CA ILE A 129 7.57 -9.76 -11.22
C ILE A 129 7.74 -11.14 -10.58
N TYR A 130 8.15 -11.19 -9.30
CA TYR A 130 7.74 -12.22 -8.32
C TYR A 130 7.57 -11.59 -6.92
N ASN A 131 6.88 -12.27 -5.99
CA ASN A 131 6.65 -11.96 -4.55
C ASN A 131 5.92 -10.65 -4.13
N ILE A 132 5.51 -10.58 -2.84
CA ILE A 132 4.55 -9.64 -2.16
C ILE A 132 5.00 -9.62 -0.65
N ILE A 133 4.90 -8.59 0.23
CA ILE A 133 3.79 -7.68 0.58
C ILE A 133 4.26 -6.32 1.18
N PHE A 134 3.33 -5.38 1.15
CA PHE A 134 3.32 -3.92 1.40
C PHE A 134 3.82 -3.35 2.74
N CYS A 135 4.31 -2.10 2.63
CA CYS A 135 4.44 -1.07 3.67
C CYS A 135 3.77 0.25 3.20
N SER A 136 3.25 1.09 4.10
CA SER A 136 2.54 2.35 3.79
C SER A 136 3.35 3.63 4.09
N GLU A 137 3.16 4.69 3.28
CA GLU A 137 3.59 6.09 3.56
C GLU A 137 2.46 6.92 4.22
#